data_AF-A0A5B1QTJ2-F1
#
_entry.id   AF-A0A5B1QTJ2-F1
#
_cell.length_a   1.000
_cell.length_b   1.000
_cell.length_c   1.000
_cell.angle_alpha   90.00
_cell.angle_beta   90.00
_cell.angle_gamma   90.00
#
_symmetry.space_group_name_H-M   'P 1'
#
loop_
_entity.id
_entity.type
_entity.pdbx_description
1 polymer ?
#
loop_
_entity_poly.entity_id
_entity_poly.type
_entity_poly.pdbx_seq_one_letter_code
_entity_poly.pdbx_strand_id
1 'polypeptide(L)'
;MLVLHPSSTCDVCLDSFVLDAGYPDHRKAPCAIECGHVFCRPCLESLQRRACPLCRTEFDRETVRKLHVDIKPLSPGERLARPDAVGAIDAVDAEKEDLKARIVSMIREGAEGSAYQAFLQQTKDWLREQDQDEVRHFWSVD
;
A
#
# COMPACT_ATOMS: atom_id res chain seq x y z
N MET A 1 8.93 2.36 -11.27
CA MET A 1 7.47 2.26 -11.04
C MET A 1 7.17 3.07 -9.80
N LEU A 2 6.34 4.11 -9.90
CA LEU A 2 5.93 4.90 -8.74
C LEU A 2 4.79 4.15 -8.05
N VAL A 3 5.03 3.63 -6.86
CA VAL A 3 3.99 3.03 -6.00
C VAL A 3 3.69 4.01 -4.88
N LEU A 4 2.46 4.52 -4.83
CA LEU A 4 2.01 5.47 -3.82
C LEU A 4 0.84 4.83 -3.07
N HIS A 5 1.11 4.39 -1.84
CA HIS A 5 0.15 3.73 -0.98
C HIS A 5 -0.66 4.78 -0.19
N PRO A 6 -1.90 4.51 0.26
CA PRO A 6 -2.64 5.44 1.11
C PRO A 6 -1.92 5.87 2.39
N SER A 7 -0.97 5.06 2.88
CA SER A 7 -0.10 5.39 4.02
C SER A 7 1.22 6.06 3.66
N SER A 8 1.46 6.39 2.38
CA SER A 8 2.68 7.08 1.97
C SER A 8 2.78 8.46 2.62
N THR A 9 3.99 8.80 3.05
CA THR A 9 4.32 10.06 3.73
C THR A 9 5.42 10.82 2.97
N CYS A 10 5.59 12.09 3.30
CA CYS A 10 6.69 12.90 2.78
C CYS A 10 8.00 12.61 3.52
N ASP A 11 9.07 12.21 2.84
CA ASP A 11 10.37 11.88 3.47
C ASP A 11 11.07 13.06 4.16
N VAL A 12 10.55 14.29 4.05
CA VAL A 12 11.11 15.49 4.70
C VAL A 12 10.39 15.84 6.00
N CYS A 13 9.05 15.86 6.00
CA CYS A 13 8.26 16.22 7.18
C CYS A 13 7.61 15.03 7.87
N LEU A 14 7.66 13.84 7.25
CA LEU A 14 7.06 12.59 7.68
C LEU A 14 5.53 12.60 7.80
N ASP A 15 4.87 13.69 7.43
CA ASP A 15 3.42 13.78 7.38
C ASP A 15 2.85 12.98 6.19
N SER A 16 1.68 12.38 6.42
CA SER A 16 0.90 11.69 5.39
C SER A 16 0.50 12.61 4.26
N PHE A 17 0.49 12.07 3.04
CA PHE A 17 -0.02 12.78 1.89
C PHE A 17 -1.54 12.91 1.92
N VAL A 18 -2.05 14.06 1.50
CA VAL A 18 -3.48 14.27 1.25
C VAL A 18 -3.75 13.91 -0.21
N LEU A 19 -4.49 12.83 -0.41
CA LEU A 19 -4.73 12.23 -1.72
C LEU A 19 -6.16 12.48 -2.23
N ASP A 20 -7.05 12.98 -1.38
CA ASP A 20 -8.43 13.30 -1.75
C ASP A 20 -8.50 14.59 -2.59
N ALA A 21 -9.05 14.48 -3.80
CA ALA A 21 -9.23 15.60 -4.73
C ALA A 21 -10.25 16.63 -4.22
N GLY A 22 -11.18 16.23 -3.33
CA GLY A 22 -12.18 17.11 -2.72
C GLY A 22 -11.70 17.82 -1.45
N TYR A 23 -10.50 17.52 -0.95
CA TYR A 23 -9.99 18.16 0.26
C TYR A 23 -9.50 19.60 -0.05
N PRO A 24 -9.95 20.63 0.69
CA PRO A 24 -9.68 22.02 0.35
C PRO A 24 -8.21 22.42 0.48
N ASP A 25 -7.44 21.75 1.34
CA ASP A 25 -6.02 22.03 1.53
C ASP A 25 -5.12 21.01 0.81
N HIS A 26 -4.70 21.38 -0.39
CA HIS A 26 -3.78 20.58 -1.20
C HIS A 26 -2.30 20.78 -0.84
N ARG A 27 -1.95 21.47 0.26
CA ARG A 27 -0.55 21.68 0.66
C ARG A 27 0.19 20.36 0.90
N LYS A 28 -0.51 19.35 1.42
CA LYS A 28 0.03 18.01 1.65
C LYS A 28 -0.18 17.05 0.47
N ALA A 29 -0.56 17.55 -0.70
CA ALA A 29 -0.62 16.70 -1.89
C ALA A 29 0.79 16.25 -2.32
N PRO A 30 0.95 15.00 -2.79
CA PRO A 30 2.22 14.50 -3.28
C PRO A 30 2.62 15.23 -4.56
N CYS A 31 3.87 15.66 -4.63
CA CYS A 31 4.46 16.31 -5.79
C CYS A 31 5.73 15.58 -6.21
N ALA A 32 5.84 15.26 -7.50
CA ALA A 32 7.06 14.71 -8.07
C ALA A 32 7.97 15.83 -8.63
N ILE A 33 9.28 15.62 -8.50
CA ILE A 33 10.32 16.38 -9.20
C ILE A 33 10.92 15.54 -10.34
N GLU A 34 11.78 16.14 -11.16
CA GLU A 34 12.34 15.53 -12.39
C GLU A 34 13.01 14.17 -12.17
N CYS A 35 13.68 13.97 -11.03
CA CYS A 35 14.31 12.69 -10.71
C CYS A 35 13.31 11.61 -10.24
N GLY A 36 12.02 11.91 -10.17
CA GLY A 36 10.95 10.98 -9.83
C GLY A 36 10.64 10.84 -8.34
N HIS A 37 11.43 11.43 -7.45
CA HIS A 37 11.14 11.41 -6.01
C HIS A 37 9.97 12.33 -5.65
N VAL A 38 9.22 11.95 -4.60
CA VAL A 38 7.94 12.58 -4.24
C VAL A 38 8.00 13.22 -2.86
N PHE A 39 7.53 14.46 -2.76
CA PHE A 39 7.49 15.23 -1.51
C PHE A 39 6.23 16.11 -1.49
N CYS A 40 5.87 16.67 -0.32
CA CYS A 40 4.82 17.68 -0.28
C CYS A 40 5.35 19.05 -0.73
N ARG A 41 4.46 19.89 -1.27
CA ARG A 41 4.84 21.20 -1.83
C ARG A 41 5.55 22.12 -0.83
N PRO A 42 5.09 22.27 0.43
CA PRO A 42 5.77 23.08 1.44
C PRO A 42 7.21 22.65 1.68
N CYS A 43 7.48 21.34 1.67
CA CYS A 43 8.83 20.82 1.85
C CYS A 43 9.75 21.15 0.67
N LEU A 44 9.25 21.06 -0.57
CA LEU A 44 10.03 21.46 -1.75
C LEU A 44 10.32 22.97 -1.77
N GLU A 45 9.36 23.78 -1.34
CA GLU A 45 9.50 25.24 -1.30
C GLU A 45 10.48 25.71 -0.22
N SER A 46 10.59 24.98 0.91
CA SER A 46 11.49 25.30 2.02
C SER A 46 12.94 24.87 1.82
N LEU A 47 13.23 24.07 0.80
CA LEU A 47 14.61 23.66 0.49
C LEU A 47 15.45 24.89 0.11
N GLN A 48 16.56 25.08 0.84
CA GLN A 48 17.55 26.13 0.56
C GLN A 48 18.26 25.90 -0.79
N ARG A 49 18.53 24.64 -1.12
CA ARG A 49 19.09 24.24 -2.41
C ARG A 49 18.04 23.47 -3.21
N ARG A 50 17.94 23.77 -4.50
CA ARG A 50 17.04 23.08 -5.42
C ARG A 50 17.63 21.72 -5.85
N ALA A 51 17.85 20.86 -4.87
CA ALA A 51 18.38 19.51 -5.06
C ALA A 51 17.52 18.51 -4.29
N CYS A 52 17.28 17.35 -4.90
CA CYS A 52 16.49 16.29 -4.29
C CYS A 52 17.11 15.86 -2.94
N PRO A 53 16.34 15.80 -1.84
CA PRO A 53 16.82 15.29 -0.55
C PRO A 53 17.35 13.85 -0.58
N LEU A 54 16.90 13.04 -1.54
CA LEU A 54 17.23 11.62 -1.64
C LEU A 54 18.41 11.34 -2.57
N CYS A 55 18.36 11.80 -3.81
CA CYS A 55 19.40 11.52 -4.82
C CYS A 55 20.29 12.71 -5.18
N ARG A 56 20.02 13.90 -4.62
CA ARG A 56 20.77 15.15 -4.85
C ARG A 56 20.76 15.69 -6.28
N THR A 57 20.00 15.09 -7.19
CA THR A 57 19.76 15.64 -8.52
C THR A 57 19.12 17.02 -8.39
N GLU A 58 19.68 18.00 -9.09
CA GLU A 58 19.10 19.34 -9.17
C GLU A 58 17.75 19.29 -9.89
N PHE A 59 16.84 20.19 -9.54
CA PHE A 59 15.52 20.25 -10.17
C PHE A 59 15.03 21.69 -10.26
N ASP A 60 14.18 21.98 -11.25
CA ASP A 60 13.50 23.27 -11.33
C ASP A 60 12.18 23.27 -10.55
N ARG A 61 11.83 24.40 -9.93
CA ARG A 61 10.53 24.59 -9.28
C ARG A 61 9.40 24.57 -10.29
N GLU A 62 9.65 25.03 -11.52
CA GLU A 62 8.64 25.06 -12.58
C GLU A 62 8.28 23.67 -13.11
N THR A 63 9.13 22.67 -12.89
CA THR A 63 8.92 21.29 -13.32
C THR A 63 8.33 20.41 -12.21
N VAL A 64 8.12 20.96 -11.01
CA VAL A 64 7.38 20.27 -9.94
C VAL A 64 5.95 20.00 -10.42
N ARG A 65 5.51 18.75 -10.36
CA ARG A 65 4.16 18.34 -10.75
C ARG A 65 3.41 17.76 -9.56
N LYS A 66 2.21 18.29 -9.28
CA LYS A 66 1.27 17.65 -8.34
C LYS A 66 0.84 16.34 -8.97
N LEU A 67 0.89 15.26 -8.19
CA LEU A 67 0.38 13.97 -8.62
C LEU A 67 -1.12 13.91 -8.33
N HIS A 68 -1.88 13.56 -9.36
CA HIS A 68 -3.28 13.19 -9.22
C HIS A 68 -3.34 11.68 -9.09
N VAL A 69 -3.67 11.21 -7.89
CA VAL A 69 -3.78 9.78 -7.60
C VAL A 69 -5.26 9.46 -7.58
N ASP A 70 -5.70 8.66 -8.55
CA ASP A 70 -7.04 8.08 -8.54
C ASP A 70 -7.07 6.98 -7.50
N ILE A 71 -7.21 7.38 -6.24
CA ILE A 71 -7.58 6.45 -5.19
C ILE A 71 -9.07 6.23 -5.40
N LYS A 72 -9.45 5.00 -5.77
CA LYS A 72 -10.84 4.57 -5.63
C LYS A 72 -11.23 4.98 -4.23
N PRO A 73 -12.20 5.90 -4.04
CA PRO A 73 -12.64 6.24 -2.72
C PRO A 73 -13.01 4.91 -2.10
N LEU A 74 -12.31 4.58 -1.02
CA LEU A 74 -12.74 3.58 -0.07
C LEU A 74 -14.25 3.77 0.03
N SER A 75 -15.00 2.75 -0.40
CA SER A 75 -16.45 2.66 -0.39
C SER A 75 -16.93 3.25 0.93
N PRO A 76 -18.13 3.86 1.02
CA PRO A 76 -18.63 4.34 2.31
C PRO A 76 -18.52 3.29 3.44
N GLY A 77 -18.54 1.98 3.12
CA GLY A 77 -18.25 0.89 4.07
C GLY A 77 -16.80 0.82 4.59
N GLU A 78 -15.81 1.25 3.80
CA GLU A 78 -14.40 1.31 4.16
C GLU A 78 -14.04 2.63 4.89
N ARG A 79 -14.77 3.73 4.63
CA ARG A 79 -14.65 5.01 5.37
C ARG A 79 -15.45 5.05 6.68
N LEU A 80 -16.51 4.23 6.81
CA LEU A 80 -17.39 4.14 8.00
C LEU A 80 -17.13 2.93 8.88
N ALA A 81 -16.08 2.14 8.68
CA ALA A 81 -15.56 1.17 9.64
C ALA A 81 -15.18 1.92 10.94
N ARG A 82 -16.08 2.30 11.86
CA ARG A 82 -16.92 1.50 12.77
C ARG A 82 -16.12 0.39 13.47
N PRO A 83 -16.16 0.32 14.83
CA PRO A 83 -15.37 -0.60 15.65
C PRO A 83 -15.38 -2.08 15.23
N ASP A 84 -16.40 -2.52 14.49
CA ASP A 84 -16.61 -3.93 14.11
C ASP A 84 -15.78 -4.39 12.90
N ALA A 85 -15.27 -3.46 12.07
CA ALA A 85 -14.42 -3.82 10.93
C ALA A 85 -12.99 -4.21 11.37
N VAL A 86 -12.53 -3.67 12.50
CA VAL A 86 -11.28 -4.09 13.14
C VAL A 86 -11.36 -5.58 13.45
N GLY A 87 -12.48 -6.07 14.00
CA GLY A 87 -12.68 -7.50 14.28
C GLY A 87 -12.74 -8.40 13.04
N ALA A 88 -13.22 -7.89 11.89
CA ALA A 88 -13.24 -8.64 10.64
C ALA A 88 -11.86 -8.70 9.96
N ILE A 89 -11.10 -7.59 10.00
CA ILE A 89 -9.71 -7.53 9.53
C ILE A 89 -8.82 -8.39 10.43
N ASP A 90 -8.98 -8.28 11.76
CA ASP A 90 -8.31 -9.12 12.74
C ASP A 90 -8.66 -10.60 12.56
N ALA A 91 -9.89 -10.93 12.15
CA ALA A 91 -10.30 -12.31 11.86
C ALA A 91 -9.64 -12.86 10.59
N VAL A 92 -9.57 -12.06 9.51
CA VAL A 92 -8.87 -12.43 8.27
C VAL A 92 -7.36 -12.57 8.52
N ASP A 93 -6.76 -11.66 9.27
CA ASP A 93 -5.35 -11.74 9.67
C ASP A 93 -5.09 -12.92 10.62
N ALA A 94 -6.01 -13.22 11.55
CA ALA A 94 -5.92 -14.40 12.41
C ALA A 94 -6.02 -15.71 11.60
N GLU A 95 -6.91 -15.80 10.62
CA GLU A 95 -7.06 -16.98 9.75
C GLU A 95 -5.82 -17.15 8.86
N LYS A 96 -5.25 -16.06 8.34
CA LYS A 96 -3.97 -16.05 7.63
C LYS A 96 -2.82 -16.55 8.50
N GLU A 97 -2.73 -16.11 9.75
CA GLU A 97 -1.69 -16.57 10.68
C GLU A 97 -1.89 -18.02 11.10
N ASP A 98 -3.14 -18.51 11.23
CA ASP A 98 -3.43 -19.94 11.46
C ASP A 98 -2.96 -20.81 10.29
N LEU A 99 -3.28 -20.43 9.05
CA LEU A 99 -2.82 -21.15 7.85
C LEU A 99 -1.29 -21.21 7.79
N LYS A 100 -0.60 -20.11 8.13
CA LYS A 100 0.88 -20.07 8.21
C LYS A 100 1.42 -20.97 9.33
N ALA A 101 0.83 -20.93 10.52
CA ALA A 101 1.28 -21.75 11.64
C ALA A 101 1.12 -23.25 11.33
N ARG A 102 0.00 -23.62 10.71
CA ARG A 102 -0.29 -25.01 10.33
C ARG A 102 0.65 -25.55 9.27
N ILE A 103 0.97 -24.79 8.22
CA ILE A 103 1.95 -25.25 7.22
C ILE A 103 3.35 -25.42 7.84
N VAL A 104 3.74 -24.53 8.75
CA VAL A 104 5.03 -24.62 9.45
C VAL A 104 5.08 -25.87 10.34
N SER A 105 4.02 -26.18 11.08
CA SER A 105 3.92 -27.40 11.89
C SER A 105 3.97 -28.66 11.03
N MET A 106 3.20 -28.71 9.93
CA MET A 106 3.22 -29.86 9.00
C MET A 106 4.61 -30.13 8.43
N ILE A 107 5.39 -29.09 8.14
CA ILE A 107 6.77 -29.24 7.63
C ILE A 107 7.72 -29.69 8.74
N ARG A 108 7.58 -29.15 9.96
CA ARG A 108 8.48 -29.45 11.09
C ARG A 108 8.27 -30.85 11.66
N GLU A 109 7.02 -31.25 11.82
CA GLU A 109 6.63 -32.50 12.48
C GLU A 109 6.45 -33.65 11.48
N GLY A 110 6.33 -33.32 10.19
CA GLY A 110 5.98 -34.25 9.13
C GLY A 110 4.47 -34.50 9.10
N ALA A 111 3.87 -34.39 7.92
CA ALA A 111 2.46 -34.68 7.71
C ALA A 111 2.30 -35.84 6.72
N GLU A 112 1.24 -36.62 6.89
CA GLU A 112 0.84 -37.60 5.88
C GLU A 112 0.53 -36.89 4.55
N GLY A 113 0.91 -37.50 3.42
CA GLY A 113 0.78 -36.86 2.11
C GLY A 113 -0.65 -36.46 1.75
N SER A 114 -1.65 -37.24 2.16
CA SER A 114 -3.07 -36.92 1.99
C SER A 114 -3.50 -35.70 2.81
N ALA A 115 -3.05 -35.61 4.07
CA ALA A 115 -3.34 -34.48 4.95
C ALA A 115 -2.71 -33.18 4.44
N TYR A 116 -1.47 -33.26 3.94
CA TYR A 116 -0.79 -32.13 3.31
C TYR A 116 -1.52 -31.64 2.05
N GLN A 117 -1.95 -32.55 1.17
CA GLN A 117 -2.68 -32.18 -0.05
C GLN A 117 -4.05 -31.58 0.25
N ALA A 118 -4.78 -32.12 1.23
CA ALA A 118 -6.05 -31.56 1.68
C ALA A 118 -5.88 -30.14 2.23
N PHE A 119 -4.84 -29.92 3.04
CA PHE A 119 -4.53 -28.60 3.58
C PHE A 119 -4.09 -27.59 2.52
N LEU A 120 -3.28 -28.02 1.54
CA LEU A 120 -2.93 -27.19 0.39
C LEU A 120 -4.17 -26.78 -0.40
N GLN A 121 -5.13 -27.68 -0.60
CA GLN A 121 -6.36 -27.37 -1.31
C GLN A 121 -7.21 -26.36 -0.52
N GLN A 122 -7.38 -26.56 0.78
CA GLN A 122 -8.04 -25.61 1.68
C GLN A 122 -7.41 -24.21 1.59
N THR A 123 -6.08 -24.13 1.63
CA THR A 123 -5.36 -22.85 1.57
C THR A 123 -5.55 -22.18 0.21
N LYS A 124 -5.54 -22.94 -0.90
CA LYS A 124 -5.80 -22.41 -2.24
C LYS A 124 -7.22 -21.88 -2.39
N ASP A 125 -8.20 -22.56 -1.81
CA ASP A 125 -9.60 -22.12 -1.87
C ASP A 125 -9.80 -20.85 -1.04
N TRP A 126 -9.23 -20.79 0.16
CA TRP A 126 -9.20 -19.57 0.97
C TRP A 126 -8.54 -18.41 0.22
N LEU A 127 -7.38 -18.63 -0.41
CA LEU A 127 -6.70 -17.60 -1.19
C LEU A 127 -7.57 -17.05 -2.32
N ARG A 128 -8.32 -17.91 -3.04
CA ARG A 128 -9.23 -17.47 -4.12
C ARG A 128 -10.37 -16.59 -3.61
N GLU A 129 -10.84 -16.82 -2.39
CA GLU A 129 -11.91 -16.03 -1.78
C GLU A 129 -11.45 -14.64 -1.35
N GLN A 130 -10.17 -14.51 -0.97
CA GLN A 130 -9.56 -13.22 -0.64
C GLN A 130 -9.19 -12.40 -1.89
N ASP A 131 -9.28 -12.99 -3.08
CA ASP A 131 -8.61 -12.53 -4.28
C ASP A 131 -9.51 -11.81 -5.30
N GLN A 132 -10.15 -10.71 -4.88
CA GLN A 132 -10.75 -9.75 -5.83
C GLN A 132 -9.97 -8.45 -5.99
N ASP A 133 -9.08 -8.10 -5.06
CA ASP A 133 -8.35 -6.82 -5.10
C ASP A 133 -6.81 -6.93 -5.24
N GLU A 134 -6.17 -8.09 -4.97
CA GLU A 134 -4.69 -8.22 -5.06
C GLU A 134 -4.15 -8.88 -6.36
N VAL A 135 -4.84 -9.82 -7.03
CA VAL A 135 -4.25 -10.55 -8.19
C VAL A 135 -4.29 -9.84 -9.55
N ARG A 136 -4.97 -8.70 -9.69
CA ARG A 136 -4.95 -7.97 -10.97
C ARG A 136 -3.59 -7.40 -11.37
N HIS A 137 -2.62 -7.33 -10.46
CA HIS A 137 -1.31 -6.72 -10.73
C HIS A 137 -0.12 -7.68 -10.77
N PHE A 138 -0.28 -8.95 -10.43
CA PHE A 138 0.88 -9.87 -10.32
C PHE A 138 1.09 -10.80 -11.52
N TRP A 139 0.06 -11.08 -12.34
CA TRP A 139 0.14 -12.10 -13.40
C TRP A 139 -0.20 -11.61 -14.81
N SER A 140 0.30 -10.44 -15.22
CA SER A 140 0.35 -10.09 -16.65
C SER A 140 1.76 -9.71 -17.06
N VAL A 141 2.60 -10.73 -17.14
CA VAL A 141 3.78 -10.75 -18.01
C VAL A 141 3.64 -11.98 -18.88
N ASP A 142 2.95 -11.81 -20.00
CA ASP A 142 3.18 -12.56 -21.24
C ASP A 142 3.72 -11.55 -22.27
#